data_AF-A0A7X8XAS4-F1
#
_entry.id   AF-A0A7X8XAS4-F1
#
_cell.length_a   1.000
_cell.length_b   1.000
_cell.length_c   1.000
_cell.angle_alpha   90.00
_cell.angle_beta   90.00
_cell.angle_gamma   90.00
#
_symmetry.space_group_name_H-M   'P 1'
#
loop_
_entity.id
_entity.type
_entity.pdbx_description
1 polymer ?
#
loop_
_entity_poly.entity_id
_entity_poly.type
_entity_poly.pdbx_seq_one_letter_code
_entity_poly.pdbx_strand_id
1 'polypeptide(L)'
;AWRGWGDTVLGFGLLFFGMSIMSSELKNLAQDPDFIAIFQTFNCAPRNGSLPPGAVFGAIGIGMLVTMIIQSSSACSGIVIALGASGLVDLYTAVALILGSNIGTTITAQIAAIPANRIAKQAALAHTLFNVFGVLLCVGTFWFHIGDSEMPVFFQLVEHLSASGALPRKIANAHTIFNVCTTLALIPFIPVLAHLCEKIIPVRTDGVKYQYLEPHLLNTPSIALSQTISTLRKMLTNAWVMIDCALNTYANNTPENQKLAGELDKREDEIDALQGEITDYLSRLMQRKLQPAQADAIPLLIHCTNDTERIGDHTAIILEQFDQIKKTGVALSEMAEGEMAELHALLAKQVEFAHTLLVKFTSENYAKARDLEDKINALTDSFENNHLERLKAGTCLPVIGVFYIQLLAEFRKVSRHLANIVDRAQAIAQLA
;
A
#
# COMPACT_ATOMS: atom_id res chain seq x y z
N ALA A 1 -12.19 11.35 20.18
CA ALA A 1 -13.15 11.92 19.22
C ALA A 1 -13.08 13.45 19.18
N TRP A 2 -13.46 14.17 20.26
CA TRP A 2 -13.52 15.64 20.29
C TRP A 2 -12.19 16.38 20.03
N ARG A 3 -11.07 15.81 20.48
CA ARG A 3 -9.73 16.40 20.28
C ARG A 3 -9.34 16.45 18.79
N GLY A 4 -9.60 15.38 18.04
CA GLY A 4 -9.33 15.33 16.60
C GLY A 4 -10.22 16.27 15.77
N TRP A 5 -11.49 16.43 16.16
CA TRP A 5 -12.35 17.46 15.56
C TRP A 5 -11.86 18.87 15.88
N GLY A 6 -11.39 19.11 17.12
CA GLY A 6 -10.76 20.36 17.53
C GLY A 6 -9.50 20.67 16.72
N ASP A 7 -8.59 19.70 16.56
CA ASP A 7 -7.36 19.85 15.79
C ASP A 7 -7.65 20.09 14.29
N THR A 8 -8.70 19.44 13.75
CA THR A 8 -9.14 19.65 12.36
C THR A 8 -9.69 21.07 12.16
N VAL A 9 -10.57 21.52 13.06
CA VAL A 9 -11.14 22.89 13.00
C VAL A 9 -10.06 23.95 13.18
N LEU A 10 -9.11 23.73 14.10
CA LEU A 10 -7.97 24.61 14.30
C LEU A 10 -7.07 24.66 13.05
N GLY A 11 -6.76 23.50 12.46
CA GLY A 11 -5.96 23.39 11.25
C GLY A 11 -6.60 24.11 10.06
N PHE A 12 -7.90 23.91 9.85
CA PHE A 12 -8.66 24.64 8.82
C PHE A 12 -8.70 26.14 9.12
N GLY A 13 -8.94 26.54 10.37
CA GLY A 13 -8.95 27.94 10.79
C GLY A 13 -7.63 28.66 10.53
N LEU A 14 -6.50 28.02 10.85
CA LEU A 14 -5.17 28.54 10.57
C LEU A 14 -4.88 28.64 9.07
N LEU A 15 -5.33 27.66 8.27
CA LEU A 15 -5.20 27.66 6.82
C LEU A 15 -5.98 28.83 6.18
N PHE A 16 -7.24 29.05 6.58
CA PHE A 16 -8.05 30.19 6.11
C PHE A 16 -7.51 31.54 6.58
N PHE A 17 -6.99 31.61 7.81
CA PHE A 17 -6.35 32.82 8.31
C PHE A 17 -5.10 33.19 7.50
N GLY A 18 -4.24 32.21 7.21
CA GLY A 18 -3.07 32.39 6.35
C GLY A 18 -3.44 32.85 4.94
N MET A 19 -4.46 32.24 4.33
CA MET A 19 -4.96 32.67 3.01
C MET A 19 -5.54 34.10 3.03
N SER A 20 -6.16 34.52 4.13
CA SER A 20 -6.72 35.87 4.28
C SER A 20 -5.61 36.94 4.32
N ILE A 21 -4.55 36.71 5.10
CA ILE A 21 -3.37 37.61 5.16
C ILE A 21 -2.69 37.70 3.80
N MET A 22 -2.52 36.56 3.13
CA MET A 22 -1.95 36.53 1.78
C MET A 22 -2.80 37.36 0.80
N SER A 23 -4.12 37.22 0.85
CA SER A 23 -5.04 38.00 0.01
C SER A 23 -4.97 39.52 0.27
N SER A 24 -4.79 39.95 1.53
CA SER A 24 -4.65 41.38 1.85
C SER A 24 -3.33 41.97 1.36
N GLU A 25 -2.21 41.27 1.52
CA GLU A 25 -0.92 41.76 1.04
C GLU A 25 -0.84 41.81 -0.48
N LEU A 26 -1.49 40.87 -1.17
CA LEU A 26 -1.56 40.88 -2.62
C LEU A 26 -2.40 42.02 -3.18
N LYS A 27 -3.37 42.55 -2.42
CA LYS A 27 -4.08 43.79 -2.81
C LYS A 27 -3.17 45.02 -2.74
N ASN A 28 -2.21 45.04 -1.83
CA ASN A 28 -1.20 46.10 -1.77
C ASN A 28 -0.23 45.98 -2.94
N LEU A 29 0.23 44.76 -3.24
CA LEU A 29 1.12 44.50 -4.38
C LEU A 29 0.44 44.78 -5.74
N ALA A 30 -0.87 44.57 -5.84
CA ALA A 30 -1.66 44.90 -7.03
C ALA A 30 -1.76 46.41 -7.34
N GLN A 31 -1.27 47.28 -6.46
CA GLN A 31 -1.17 48.73 -6.69
C GLN A 31 0.23 49.15 -7.16
N ASP A 32 1.21 48.24 -7.12
CA ASP A 32 2.58 48.51 -7.54
C ASP A 32 2.66 48.58 -9.09
N PRO A 33 3.13 49.70 -9.68
CA PRO A 33 3.27 49.86 -11.12
C PRO A 33 4.11 48.77 -11.80
N ASP A 34 5.18 48.30 -11.16
CA ASP A 34 6.07 47.27 -11.72
C ASP A 34 5.36 45.91 -11.74
N PHE A 35 4.57 45.63 -10.71
CA PHE A 35 3.76 44.41 -10.64
C PHE A 35 2.63 44.43 -11.68
N ILE A 36 1.99 45.58 -11.89
CA ILE A 36 0.97 45.77 -12.93
C ILE A 36 1.57 45.58 -14.34
N ALA A 37 2.79 46.07 -14.58
CA ALA A 37 3.47 45.98 -15.87
C ALA A 37 3.68 44.51 -16.32
N ILE A 38 3.84 43.58 -15.37
CA ILE A 38 3.93 42.14 -15.67
C ILE A 38 2.65 41.67 -16.41
N PHE A 39 1.46 42.05 -15.93
CA PHE A 39 0.20 41.65 -16.56
C PHE A 39 -0.08 42.32 -17.91
N GLN A 40 0.62 43.42 -18.21
CA GLN A 40 0.49 44.17 -19.46
C GLN A 40 1.54 43.80 -20.51
N THR A 41 2.50 42.94 -20.15
CA THR A 41 3.64 42.57 -21.02
C THR A 41 3.18 41.98 -22.36
N PHE A 42 2.07 41.25 -22.36
CA PHE A 42 1.46 40.70 -23.56
C PHE A 42 0.09 41.32 -23.80
N ASN A 43 -0.13 41.83 -25.02
CA ASN A 43 -1.43 42.28 -25.47
C ASN A 43 -2.00 41.27 -26.48
N CYS A 44 -3.07 40.59 -26.08
CA CYS A 44 -3.75 39.55 -26.84
C CYS A 44 -4.86 40.09 -27.74
N ALA A 45 -5.05 41.41 -27.83
CA ALA A 45 -6.04 42.01 -28.70
C ALA A 45 -5.83 41.54 -30.16
N PRO A 46 -6.91 41.23 -30.90
CA PRO A 46 -6.83 40.75 -32.26
C PRO A 46 -6.04 41.72 -33.16
N ARG A 47 -5.06 41.18 -33.90
CA ARG A 47 -4.35 41.91 -34.97
C ARG A 47 -4.75 41.25 -36.28
N ASN A 48 -5.27 42.03 -37.23
CA ASN A 48 -5.77 41.53 -38.52
C ASN A 48 -6.83 40.41 -38.38
N GLY A 49 -7.75 40.54 -37.43
CA GLY A 49 -8.83 39.56 -37.22
C GLY A 49 -8.43 38.23 -36.56
N SER A 50 -7.19 38.11 -36.07
CA SER A 50 -6.75 36.90 -35.35
C SER A 50 -5.98 37.24 -34.08
N LEU A 51 -6.09 36.37 -33.06
CA LEU A 51 -5.32 36.53 -31.83
C LEU A 51 -3.85 36.14 -32.07
N PRO A 52 -2.88 36.96 -31.64
CA PRO A 52 -1.47 36.63 -31.76
C PRO A 52 -1.09 35.46 -30.81
N PRO A 53 -0.71 34.28 -31.33
CA PRO A 53 -0.48 33.09 -30.50
C PRO A 53 0.63 33.29 -29.47
N GLY A 54 1.71 33.98 -29.85
CA GLY A 54 2.82 34.27 -28.92
C GLY A 54 2.38 35.11 -27.73
N ALA A 55 1.46 36.07 -27.93
CA ALA A 55 0.94 36.88 -26.82
C ALA A 55 -0.03 36.07 -25.94
N VAL A 56 -0.87 35.23 -26.55
CA VAL A 56 -1.81 34.37 -25.81
C VAL A 56 -1.07 33.39 -24.90
N PHE A 57 -0.12 32.64 -25.44
CA PHE A 57 0.67 31.70 -24.63
C PHE A 57 1.58 32.43 -23.62
N GLY A 58 2.09 33.62 -23.97
CA GLY A 58 2.82 34.48 -23.04
C GLY A 58 1.97 34.92 -21.85
N ALA A 59 0.75 35.42 -22.10
CA ALA A 59 -0.19 35.80 -21.06
C ALA A 59 -0.63 34.59 -20.19
N ILE A 60 -0.88 33.42 -20.80
CA ILE A 60 -1.14 32.17 -20.05
C ILE A 60 0.05 31.84 -19.14
N GLY A 61 1.28 31.95 -19.65
CA GLY A 61 2.50 31.71 -18.87
C GLY A 61 2.61 32.65 -17.65
N ILE A 62 2.32 33.94 -17.83
CA ILE A 62 2.32 34.92 -16.74
C ILE A 62 1.25 34.56 -15.70
N GLY A 63 0.01 34.32 -16.14
CA GLY A 63 -1.07 33.94 -15.23
C GLY A 63 -0.77 32.67 -14.44
N MET A 64 -0.14 31.68 -15.09
CA MET A 64 0.31 30.45 -14.45
C MET A 64 1.37 30.72 -13.39
N LEU A 65 2.46 31.42 -13.75
CA LEU A 65 3.58 31.70 -12.85
C LEU A 65 3.15 32.53 -11.65
N VAL A 66 2.38 33.60 -11.89
CA VAL A 66 1.90 34.47 -10.82
C VAL A 66 0.99 33.67 -9.87
N THR A 67 0.06 32.87 -10.38
CA THR A 67 -0.77 32.02 -9.52
C THR A 67 0.03 30.93 -8.83
N MET A 68 1.11 30.40 -9.41
CA MET A 68 1.97 29.43 -8.71
C MET A 68 2.69 30.03 -7.51
N ILE A 69 3.16 31.28 -7.65
CA ILE A 69 3.83 32.02 -6.57
C ILE A 69 2.82 32.44 -5.50
N ILE A 70 1.68 32.99 -5.94
CA ILE A 70 0.62 33.48 -5.07
C ILE A 70 -0.16 32.33 -4.42
N GLN A 71 -0.23 31.16 -5.04
CA GLN A 71 -1.01 29.99 -4.59
C GLN A 71 -2.52 30.25 -4.39
N SER A 72 -3.05 31.34 -4.97
CA SER A 72 -4.44 31.76 -4.86
C SER A 72 -4.97 32.26 -6.20
N SER A 73 -5.69 31.41 -6.91
CA SER A 73 -6.30 31.78 -8.19
C SER A 73 -7.42 32.81 -8.04
N SER A 74 -8.14 32.81 -6.94
CA SER A 74 -9.14 33.84 -6.62
C SER A 74 -8.50 35.22 -6.47
N ALA A 75 -7.32 35.30 -5.84
CA ALA A 75 -6.57 36.56 -5.74
C ALA A 75 -6.06 37.01 -7.11
N CYS A 76 -5.47 36.11 -7.90
CA CYS A 76 -5.00 36.42 -9.26
C CYS A 76 -6.16 36.88 -10.18
N SER A 77 -7.29 36.16 -10.17
CA SER A 77 -8.47 36.55 -10.94
C SER A 77 -9.03 37.90 -10.48
N GLY A 78 -9.01 38.19 -9.17
CA GLY A 78 -9.40 39.50 -8.63
C GLY A 78 -8.53 40.65 -9.16
N ILE A 79 -7.22 40.44 -9.24
CA ILE A 79 -6.27 41.41 -9.83
C ILE A 79 -6.59 41.64 -11.30
N VAL A 80 -6.75 40.57 -12.08
CA VAL A 80 -7.07 40.65 -13.52
C VAL A 80 -8.41 41.38 -13.76
N ILE A 81 -9.43 41.11 -12.93
CA ILE A 81 -10.72 41.81 -12.98
C ILE A 81 -10.55 43.30 -12.68
N ALA A 82 -9.74 43.67 -11.69
CA ALA A 82 -9.47 45.06 -11.34
C ALA A 82 -8.70 45.81 -12.46
N LEU A 83 -7.72 45.15 -13.07
CA LEU A 83 -6.98 45.69 -14.23
C LEU A 83 -7.88 45.86 -15.46
N GLY A 84 -8.82 44.93 -15.67
CA GLY A 84 -9.87 45.11 -16.68
C GLY A 84 -10.81 46.27 -16.37
N ALA A 85 -11.17 46.47 -15.09
CA ALA A 85 -12.02 47.58 -14.66
C ALA A 85 -11.37 48.95 -14.91
N SER A 86 -10.05 49.06 -14.76
CA SER A 86 -9.29 50.29 -15.02
C SER A 86 -8.92 50.48 -16.50
N GLY A 87 -9.28 49.53 -17.38
CA GLY A 87 -8.98 49.58 -18.81
C GLY A 87 -7.52 49.27 -19.16
N LEU A 88 -6.74 48.78 -18.19
CA LEU A 88 -5.33 48.45 -18.35
C LEU A 88 -5.10 47.12 -19.08
N VAL A 89 -6.08 46.23 -19.05
CA VAL A 89 -6.05 44.91 -19.71
C VAL A 89 -7.37 44.70 -20.45
N ASP A 90 -7.30 44.30 -21.72
CA ASP A 90 -8.48 43.99 -22.53
C ASP A 90 -9.01 42.58 -22.25
N LEU A 91 -10.22 42.28 -22.75
CA LEU A 91 -10.89 41.00 -22.50
C LEU A 91 -10.02 39.79 -22.93
N TYR A 92 -9.35 39.88 -24.07
CA TYR A 92 -8.57 38.77 -24.63
C TYR A 92 -7.36 38.45 -23.74
N THR A 93 -6.64 39.48 -23.31
CA THR A 93 -5.50 39.32 -22.40
C THR A 93 -5.95 38.85 -21.02
N ALA A 94 -7.04 39.41 -20.49
CA ALA A 94 -7.58 39.02 -19.19
C ALA A 94 -8.00 37.54 -19.15
N VAL A 95 -8.67 37.05 -20.21
CA VAL A 95 -9.03 35.63 -20.31
C VAL A 95 -7.78 34.75 -20.41
N ALA A 96 -6.79 35.13 -21.22
CA ALA A 96 -5.54 34.35 -21.32
C ALA A 96 -4.80 34.25 -19.97
N LEU A 97 -4.72 35.34 -19.21
CA LEU A 97 -4.16 35.34 -17.84
C LEU A 97 -4.95 34.42 -16.90
N ILE A 98 -6.29 34.43 -16.98
CA ILE A 98 -7.16 33.57 -16.16
C ILE A 98 -6.99 32.09 -16.51
N LEU A 99 -6.83 31.75 -17.79
CA LEU A 99 -6.53 30.38 -18.21
C LEU A 99 -5.19 29.92 -17.62
N GLY A 100 -4.17 30.78 -17.66
CA GLY A 100 -2.91 30.56 -16.95
C GLY A 100 -3.09 30.27 -15.47
N SER A 101 -3.89 31.10 -14.79
CA SER A 101 -4.18 30.95 -13.36
C SER A 101 -4.81 29.59 -13.01
N ASN A 102 -5.67 29.05 -13.87
CA ASN A 102 -6.25 27.71 -13.65
C ASN A 102 -5.19 26.60 -13.69
N ILE A 103 -4.20 26.69 -14.58
CA ILE A 103 -3.05 25.77 -14.56
C ILE A 103 -2.22 25.99 -13.29
N GLY A 104 -1.92 27.25 -12.96
CA GLY A 104 -1.09 27.60 -11.80
C GLY A 104 -1.64 27.10 -10.46
N THR A 105 -2.97 27.05 -10.31
CA THR A 105 -3.66 26.55 -9.10
C THR A 105 -3.24 25.15 -8.69
N THR A 106 -2.83 24.33 -9.67
CA THR A 106 -2.48 22.92 -9.47
C THR A 106 -1.18 22.72 -8.67
N ILE A 107 -0.35 23.76 -8.52
CA ILE A 107 0.93 23.67 -7.81
C ILE A 107 0.77 23.25 -6.34
N THR A 108 -0.32 23.66 -5.71
CA THR A 108 -0.58 23.39 -4.28
C THR A 108 -0.75 21.89 -4.04
N ALA A 109 -1.54 21.22 -4.89
CA ALA A 109 -1.72 19.78 -4.89
C ALA A 109 -0.40 19.05 -5.19
N GLN A 110 0.42 19.60 -6.10
CA GLN A 110 1.70 19.00 -6.44
C GLN A 110 2.69 19.06 -5.27
N ILE A 111 2.83 20.21 -4.62
CA ILE A 111 3.68 20.37 -3.43
C ILE A 111 3.20 19.44 -2.30
N ALA A 112 1.89 19.39 -2.05
CA ALA A 112 1.31 18.51 -1.03
C ALA A 112 1.52 17.02 -1.34
N ALA A 113 1.59 16.63 -2.62
CA ALA A 113 1.77 15.26 -3.03
C ALA A 113 3.23 14.77 -2.97
N ILE A 114 4.23 15.65 -2.87
CA ILE A 114 5.66 15.27 -2.81
C ILE A 114 5.93 14.21 -1.71
N PRO A 115 5.55 14.44 -0.44
CA PRO A 115 5.74 13.46 0.63
C PRO A 115 4.66 12.36 0.66
N ALA A 116 3.62 12.45 -0.18
CA ALA A 116 2.46 11.58 -0.10
C ALA A 116 2.65 10.25 -0.87
N ASN A 117 1.68 9.34 -0.71
CA ASN A 117 1.68 8.04 -1.39
C ASN A 117 1.43 8.17 -2.91
N ARG A 118 1.62 7.08 -3.66
CA ARG A 118 1.48 7.07 -5.14
C ARG A 118 0.07 7.47 -5.60
N ILE A 119 -0.97 7.09 -4.86
CA ILE A 119 -2.36 7.44 -5.16
C ILE A 119 -2.55 8.97 -5.05
N ALA A 120 -2.04 9.59 -3.98
CA ALA A 120 -2.08 11.05 -3.82
C ALA A 120 -1.30 11.77 -4.92
N LYS A 121 -0.16 11.21 -5.36
CA LYS A 121 0.60 11.73 -6.51
C LYS A 121 -0.17 11.62 -7.82
N GLN A 122 -0.91 10.53 -8.04
CA GLN A 122 -1.80 10.40 -9.19
C GLN A 122 -2.96 11.40 -9.14
N ALA A 123 -3.56 11.65 -7.97
CA ALA A 123 -4.62 12.64 -7.83
C ALA A 123 -4.10 14.06 -8.15
N ALA A 124 -2.91 14.42 -7.68
CA ALA A 124 -2.28 15.70 -8.02
C ALA A 124 -1.94 15.83 -9.52
N LEU A 125 -1.44 14.75 -10.13
CA LEU A 125 -1.19 14.67 -11.57
C LEU A 125 -2.49 14.80 -12.37
N ALA A 126 -3.56 14.09 -11.97
CA ALA A 126 -4.86 14.15 -12.62
C ALA A 126 -5.43 15.58 -12.57
N HIS A 127 -5.32 16.27 -11.43
CA HIS A 127 -5.71 17.66 -11.30
C HIS A 127 -4.93 18.58 -12.25
N THR A 128 -3.62 18.35 -12.41
CA THR A 128 -2.78 19.12 -13.34
C THR A 128 -3.17 18.87 -14.79
N LEU A 129 -3.28 17.60 -15.19
CA LEU A 129 -3.65 17.24 -16.55
C LEU A 129 -5.05 17.73 -16.90
N PHE A 130 -6.02 17.64 -16.00
CA PHE A 130 -7.37 18.15 -16.22
C PHE A 130 -7.36 19.66 -16.54
N ASN A 131 -6.64 20.48 -15.76
CA ASN A 131 -6.54 21.91 -16.02
C ASN A 131 -5.77 22.23 -17.31
N VAL A 132 -4.67 21.51 -17.58
CA VAL A 132 -3.88 21.70 -18.81
C VAL A 132 -4.71 21.35 -20.05
N PHE A 133 -5.37 20.19 -20.07
CA PHE A 133 -6.24 19.80 -21.18
C PHE A 133 -7.43 20.75 -21.31
N GLY A 134 -8.00 21.21 -20.20
CA GLY A 134 -9.05 22.21 -20.21
C GLY A 134 -8.64 23.51 -20.88
N VAL A 135 -7.48 24.06 -20.48
CA VAL A 135 -6.92 25.26 -21.11
C VAL A 135 -6.64 25.02 -22.58
N LEU A 136 -6.05 23.89 -22.97
CA LEU A 136 -5.79 23.57 -24.38
C LEU A 136 -7.08 23.49 -25.20
N LEU A 137 -8.14 22.89 -24.66
CA LEU A 137 -9.45 22.83 -25.31
C LEU A 137 -10.03 24.23 -25.50
N CYS A 138 -9.98 25.07 -24.46
CA CYS A 138 -10.47 26.45 -24.53
C CYS A 138 -9.65 27.29 -25.52
N VAL A 139 -8.32 27.23 -25.46
CA VAL A 139 -7.41 27.92 -26.39
C VAL A 139 -7.63 27.48 -27.83
N GLY A 140 -7.96 26.20 -28.08
CA GLY A 140 -8.32 25.72 -29.41
C GLY A 140 -9.50 26.46 -30.05
N THR A 141 -10.39 27.06 -29.24
CA THR A 141 -11.53 27.85 -29.72
C THR A 141 -11.18 29.30 -30.09
N PHE A 142 -9.98 29.79 -29.73
CA PHE A 142 -9.60 31.20 -29.93
C PHE A 142 -9.34 31.56 -31.39
N TRP A 143 -9.11 30.58 -32.26
CA TRP A 143 -8.94 30.78 -33.71
C TRP A 143 -10.12 30.28 -34.53
N PHE A 144 -11.13 29.72 -33.88
CA PHE A 144 -12.34 29.24 -34.54
C PHE A 144 -13.45 30.28 -34.42
N HIS A 145 -14.14 30.54 -35.53
CA HIS A 145 -15.22 31.52 -35.64
C HIS A 145 -16.48 30.80 -36.15
N ILE A 146 -17.63 31.08 -35.54
CA ILE A 146 -18.93 30.57 -35.98
C ILE A 146 -19.80 31.76 -36.36
N GLY A 147 -20.42 31.70 -37.54
CA GLY A 147 -21.26 32.77 -38.10
C GLY A 147 -20.48 33.96 -38.66
N ASP A 148 -21.16 35.09 -38.87
CA ASP A 148 -20.59 36.34 -39.42
C ASP A 148 -19.86 37.21 -38.36
N SER A 149 -19.57 36.65 -37.18
CA SER A 149 -18.95 37.40 -36.08
C SER A 149 -17.42 37.39 -36.17
N GLU A 150 -16.80 38.55 -36.04
CA GLU A 150 -15.34 38.73 -35.99
C GLU A 150 -14.71 38.25 -34.66
N MET A 151 -15.52 37.77 -33.70
CA MET A 151 -15.02 37.28 -32.41
C MET A 151 -14.89 35.75 -32.38
N PRO A 152 -13.88 35.18 -31.71
CA PRO A 152 -13.77 33.73 -31.57
C PRO A 152 -14.88 33.13 -30.71
N VAL A 153 -15.17 31.84 -30.91
CA VAL A 153 -16.33 31.15 -30.32
C VAL A 153 -16.43 31.30 -28.80
N PHE A 154 -15.34 31.14 -28.06
CA PHE A 154 -15.37 31.28 -26.61
C PHE A 154 -15.74 32.71 -26.17
N PHE A 155 -15.20 33.73 -26.83
CA PHE A 155 -15.53 35.12 -26.53
C PHE A 155 -16.96 35.46 -26.91
N GLN A 156 -17.49 34.89 -27.99
CA GLN A 156 -18.92 34.99 -28.30
C GLN A 156 -19.77 34.41 -27.17
N LEU A 157 -19.43 33.21 -26.67
CA LEU A 157 -20.16 32.57 -25.56
C LEU A 157 -20.12 33.44 -24.30
N VAL A 158 -18.96 34.01 -23.97
CA VAL A 158 -18.80 34.96 -22.87
C VAL A 158 -19.68 36.18 -23.07
N GLU A 159 -19.73 36.76 -24.27
CA GLU A 159 -20.53 37.95 -24.57
C GLU A 159 -22.03 37.69 -24.39
N HIS A 160 -22.53 36.57 -24.94
CA HIS A 160 -23.92 36.17 -24.86
C HIS A 160 -24.37 35.95 -23.41
N LEU A 161 -23.59 35.19 -22.64
CA LEU A 161 -23.89 34.91 -21.23
C LEU A 161 -23.65 36.13 -20.32
N SER A 162 -22.87 37.10 -20.79
CA SER A 162 -22.60 38.33 -20.04
C SER A 162 -23.58 39.46 -20.32
N ALA A 163 -24.60 39.29 -21.18
CA ALA A 163 -25.74 40.21 -21.39
C ALA A 163 -25.39 41.71 -21.20
N SER A 164 -24.52 42.24 -22.09
CA SER A 164 -24.01 43.64 -22.11
C SER A 164 -23.40 44.17 -20.80
N GLY A 165 -22.90 43.29 -19.93
CA GLY A 165 -22.21 43.68 -18.71
C GLY A 165 -20.87 44.38 -18.96
N ALA A 166 -20.42 45.18 -17.99
CA ALA A 166 -19.10 45.81 -18.02
C ALA A 166 -17.97 44.77 -18.12
N LEU A 167 -16.79 45.19 -18.63
CA LEU A 167 -15.62 44.32 -18.83
C LEU A 167 -15.26 43.45 -17.60
N PRO A 168 -15.29 43.95 -16.35
CA PRO A 168 -15.07 43.12 -15.16
C PRO A 168 -16.01 41.91 -15.04
N ARG A 169 -17.29 42.08 -15.41
CA ARG A 169 -18.29 41.01 -15.40
C ARG A 169 -18.00 39.99 -16.50
N LYS A 170 -17.59 40.44 -17.68
CA LYS A 170 -17.21 39.54 -18.79
C LYS A 170 -16.01 38.68 -18.40
N ILE A 171 -15.01 39.26 -17.74
CA ILE A 171 -13.84 38.55 -17.21
C ILE A 171 -14.24 37.51 -16.17
N ALA A 172 -15.08 37.89 -15.19
CA ALA A 172 -15.57 36.97 -14.16
C ALA A 172 -16.40 35.82 -14.75
N ASN A 173 -17.28 36.12 -15.70
CA ASN A 173 -18.08 35.10 -16.39
C ASN A 173 -17.21 34.18 -17.24
N ALA A 174 -16.18 34.69 -17.90
CA ALA A 174 -15.25 33.86 -18.67
C ALA A 174 -14.58 32.79 -17.79
N HIS A 175 -14.17 33.15 -16.56
CA HIS A 175 -13.64 32.18 -15.61
C HIS A 175 -14.65 31.07 -15.26
N THR A 176 -15.91 31.44 -14.98
CA THR A 176 -16.97 30.49 -14.64
C THR A 176 -17.31 29.59 -15.83
N ILE A 177 -17.51 30.18 -17.01
CA ILE A 177 -17.83 29.46 -18.25
C ILE A 177 -16.72 28.48 -18.58
N PHE A 178 -15.46 28.91 -18.51
CA PHE A 178 -14.30 28.04 -18.71
C PHE A 178 -14.37 26.81 -17.81
N ASN A 179 -14.51 27.00 -16.49
CA ASN A 179 -14.50 25.90 -15.53
C ASN A 179 -15.69 24.95 -15.70
N VAL A 180 -16.90 25.48 -15.92
CA VAL A 180 -18.11 24.68 -16.10
C VAL A 180 -18.07 23.91 -17.42
N CYS A 181 -17.80 24.58 -18.55
CA CYS A 181 -17.77 23.93 -19.86
C CYS A 181 -16.64 22.90 -19.96
N THR A 182 -15.45 23.22 -19.45
CA THR A 182 -14.32 22.29 -19.41
C THR A 182 -14.66 21.06 -18.58
N THR A 183 -15.29 21.24 -17.42
CA THR A 183 -15.68 20.12 -16.57
C THR A 183 -16.68 19.22 -17.27
N LEU A 184 -17.74 19.78 -17.85
CA LEU A 184 -18.72 19.01 -18.61
C LEU A 184 -18.09 18.29 -19.81
N ALA A 185 -17.15 18.93 -20.50
CA ALA A 185 -16.47 18.36 -21.66
C ALA A 185 -15.49 17.24 -21.30
N LEU A 186 -14.78 17.34 -20.17
CA LEU A 186 -13.74 16.38 -19.76
C LEU A 186 -14.28 15.23 -18.90
N ILE A 187 -15.47 15.34 -18.31
CA ILE A 187 -16.12 14.24 -17.56
C ILE A 187 -16.12 12.90 -18.32
N PRO A 188 -16.58 12.79 -19.58
CA PRO A 188 -16.58 11.51 -20.29
C PRO A 188 -15.18 10.94 -20.55
N PHE A 189 -14.13 11.77 -20.44
CA PHE A 189 -12.74 11.38 -20.62
C PHE A 189 -12.00 11.10 -19.31
N ILE A 190 -12.67 11.18 -18.16
CA ILE A 190 -12.08 10.83 -16.85
C ILE A 190 -11.43 9.42 -16.89
N PRO A 191 -12.05 8.38 -17.47
CA PRO A 191 -11.41 7.06 -17.54
C PRO A 191 -10.08 7.09 -18.33
N VAL A 192 -10.03 7.82 -19.44
CA VAL A 192 -8.81 7.97 -20.25
C VAL A 192 -7.73 8.72 -19.48
N LEU A 193 -8.12 9.79 -18.77
CA LEU A 193 -7.22 10.58 -17.93
C LEU A 193 -6.65 9.74 -16.78
N ALA A 194 -7.47 8.89 -16.16
CA ALA A 194 -7.06 7.97 -15.11
C ALA A 194 -6.01 6.95 -15.62
N HIS A 195 -6.25 6.32 -16.77
CA HIS A 195 -5.29 5.41 -17.39
C HIS A 195 -3.96 6.11 -17.75
N LEU A 196 -4.03 7.36 -18.20
CA LEU A 196 -2.82 8.16 -18.45
C LEU A 196 -2.04 8.42 -17.16
N CYS A 197 -2.72 8.76 -16.07
CA CYS A 197 -2.09 8.95 -14.75
C CYS A 197 -1.45 7.66 -14.23
N GLU A 198 -2.11 6.51 -14.40
CA GLU A 198 -1.57 5.19 -14.05
C GLU A 198 -0.34 4.83 -14.90
N LYS A 199 -0.33 5.20 -16.18
CA LYS A 199 0.82 4.97 -17.05
C LYS A 199 2.03 5.83 -16.66
N ILE A 200 1.81 7.09 -16.26
CA ILE A 200 2.89 8.02 -15.87
C ILE A 200 3.40 7.69 -14.46
N ILE A 201 2.50 7.47 -13.51
CA ILE A 201 2.81 7.10 -12.12
C ILE A 201 2.13 5.76 -11.85
N PRO A 202 2.79 4.63 -12.16
CA PRO A 202 2.22 3.32 -11.88
C PRO A 202 2.06 3.14 -10.37
N VAL A 203 0.82 2.87 -9.95
CA VAL A 203 0.57 2.27 -8.64
C VAL A 203 1.01 0.83 -8.76
N ARG A 204 2.13 0.50 -8.13
CA ARG A 204 2.41 -0.89 -7.84
C ARG A 204 1.37 -1.28 -6.80
N THR A 205 0.42 -2.11 -7.19
CA THR A 205 -0.29 -2.96 -6.24
C THR A 205 0.74 -3.94 -5.72
N ASP A 206 1.60 -3.50 -4.81
CA ASP A 206 2.05 -4.41 -3.78
C ASP A 206 0.74 -4.87 -3.16
N GLY A 207 0.41 -6.15 -3.30
CA GLY A 207 -0.87 -6.71 -2.86
C GLY A 207 -1.18 -6.20 -1.46
N VAL A 208 -2.46 -5.92 -1.18
CA VAL A 208 -2.93 -5.47 0.13
C VAL A 208 -2.15 -6.23 1.21
N LYS A 209 -1.14 -5.59 1.81
CA LYS A 209 -0.47 -6.16 2.96
C LYS A 209 -1.51 -6.12 4.04
N TYR A 210 -2.15 -7.26 4.30
CA TYR A 210 -2.87 -7.45 5.54
C TYR A 210 -1.84 -7.21 6.64
N GLN A 211 -1.85 -6.01 7.24
CA GLN A 211 -1.06 -5.76 8.44
C GLN A 211 -1.69 -6.59 9.54
N TYR A 212 -1.10 -7.75 9.82
CA TYR A 212 -1.57 -8.64 10.87
C TYR A 212 -1.38 -8.02 12.25
N LEU A 213 -0.43 -7.08 12.35
CA LEU A 213 -0.06 -6.32 13.53
C LEU A 213 -0.38 -4.85 13.32
N GLU A 214 -1.22 -4.27 14.19
CA GLU A 214 -1.69 -2.88 14.07
C GLU A 214 -0.69 -1.95 14.78
N PRO A 215 0.00 -1.04 14.04
CA PRO A 215 1.01 -0.16 14.63
C PRO A 215 0.51 0.72 15.77
N HIS A 216 -0.77 1.11 15.75
CA HIS A 216 -1.34 1.98 16.80
C HIS A 216 -1.47 1.27 18.15
N LEU A 217 -1.51 -0.07 18.16
CA LEU A 217 -1.59 -0.88 19.39
C LEU A 217 -0.26 -0.95 20.17
N LEU A 218 0.85 -0.45 19.60
CA LEU A 218 2.13 -0.35 20.32
C LEU A 218 2.05 0.52 21.58
N ASN A 219 1.06 1.42 21.67
CA ASN A 219 0.81 2.22 22.88
C ASN A 219 -0.02 1.47 23.94
N THR A 220 -0.48 0.26 23.62
CA THR A 220 -1.26 -0.63 24.50
C THR A 220 -0.60 -2.02 24.57
N PRO A 221 0.51 -2.18 25.32
CA PRO A 221 1.36 -3.36 25.23
C PRO A 221 0.67 -4.71 25.45
N SER A 222 -0.29 -4.81 26.38
CA SER A 222 -1.02 -6.06 26.60
C SER A 222 -1.80 -6.52 25.36
N ILE A 223 -2.39 -5.58 24.61
CA ILE A 223 -3.14 -5.88 23.39
C ILE A 223 -2.16 -6.22 22.26
N ALA A 224 -1.04 -5.48 22.16
CA ALA A 224 0.03 -5.74 21.20
C ALA A 224 0.62 -7.16 21.34
N LEU A 225 0.87 -7.61 22.58
CA LEU A 225 1.35 -8.97 22.86
C LEU A 225 0.30 -10.02 22.48
N SER A 226 -0.98 -9.79 22.81
CA SER A 226 -2.08 -10.69 22.42
C SER A 226 -2.24 -10.81 20.90
N GLN A 227 -2.13 -9.68 20.19
CA GLN A 227 -2.13 -9.66 18.72
C GLN A 227 -0.94 -10.44 18.16
N THR A 228 0.24 -10.29 18.77
CA THR A 228 1.45 -11.04 18.39
C THR A 228 1.25 -12.55 18.55
N ILE A 229 0.66 -12.99 19.66
CA ILE A 229 0.32 -14.41 19.87
C ILE A 229 -0.66 -14.90 18.79
N SER A 230 -1.66 -14.09 18.43
CA SER A 230 -2.62 -14.43 17.37
C SER A 230 -1.93 -14.59 16.00
N THR A 231 -1.05 -13.66 15.65
CA THR A 231 -0.27 -13.70 14.39
C THR A 231 0.72 -14.87 14.37
N LEU A 232 1.41 -15.14 15.48
CA LEU A 232 2.27 -16.31 15.66
C LEU A 232 1.50 -17.61 15.44
N ARG A 233 0.28 -17.73 15.98
CA ARG A 233 -0.57 -18.90 15.72
C ARG A 233 -0.92 -19.02 14.24
N LYS A 234 -1.22 -17.93 13.55
CA LYS A 234 -1.45 -17.99 12.10
C LYS A 234 -0.21 -18.50 11.35
N MET A 235 0.97 -17.99 11.70
CA MET A 235 2.25 -18.43 11.12
C MET A 235 2.47 -19.94 11.35
N LEU A 236 2.17 -20.44 12.55
CA LEU A 236 2.26 -21.87 12.88
C LEU A 236 1.28 -22.73 12.07
N THR A 237 0.05 -22.25 11.87
CA THR A 237 -0.92 -22.93 10.99
C THR A 237 -0.41 -22.99 9.56
N ASN A 238 0.15 -21.90 9.04
CA ASN A 238 0.71 -21.86 7.69
C ASN A 238 1.87 -22.85 7.53
N ALA A 239 2.79 -22.89 8.50
CA ALA A 239 3.91 -23.84 8.51
C ALA A 239 3.41 -25.30 8.56
N TRP A 240 2.41 -25.60 9.39
CA TRP A 240 1.81 -26.93 9.46
C TRP A 240 1.14 -27.37 8.15
N VAL A 241 0.40 -26.48 7.49
CA VAL A 241 -0.26 -26.78 6.20
C VAL A 241 0.78 -27.17 5.14
N MET A 242 1.98 -26.59 5.18
CA MET A 242 3.05 -27.00 4.27
C MET A 242 3.50 -28.45 4.54
N ILE A 243 3.60 -28.88 5.81
CA ILE A 243 3.99 -30.25 6.20
C ILE A 243 2.92 -31.26 5.78
N ASP A 244 1.67 -30.95 6.09
CA ASP A 244 0.52 -31.77 5.72
C ASP A 244 0.43 -31.90 4.18
N CYS A 245 0.65 -30.81 3.45
CA CYS A 245 0.73 -30.83 1.98
C CYS A 245 1.87 -31.72 1.50
N ALA A 246 3.07 -31.64 2.08
CA ALA A 246 4.23 -32.43 1.67
C ALA A 246 3.94 -33.93 1.73
N LEU A 247 3.36 -34.37 2.84
CA LEU A 247 3.06 -35.77 3.10
C LEU A 247 1.89 -36.27 2.26
N ASN A 248 0.83 -35.47 2.15
CA ASN A 248 -0.33 -35.82 1.33
C ASN A 248 0.01 -35.84 -0.16
N THR A 249 0.90 -34.97 -0.64
CA THR A 249 1.38 -34.97 -2.03
C THR A 249 2.26 -36.18 -2.35
N TYR A 250 3.00 -36.69 -1.37
CA TYR A 250 3.73 -37.94 -1.51
C TYR A 250 2.76 -39.15 -1.53
N ALA A 251 1.90 -39.27 -0.52
CA ALA A 251 0.98 -40.40 -0.37
C ALA A 251 -0.07 -40.48 -1.49
N ASN A 252 -0.62 -39.34 -1.91
CA ASN A 252 -1.70 -39.24 -2.89
C ASN A 252 -1.46 -38.04 -3.83
N ASN A 253 -0.94 -38.29 -5.03
CA ASN A 253 -0.61 -37.26 -6.01
C ASN A 253 -1.85 -36.71 -6.76
N THR A 254 -2.84 -36.21 -6.03
CA THR A 254 -4.06 -35.62 -6.60
C THR A 254 -3.76 -34.27 -7.27
N PRO A 255 -4.58 -33.83 -8.25
CA PRO A 255 -4.42 -32.50 -8.86
C PRO A 255 -4.51 -31.35 -7.84
N GLU A 256 -5.25 -31.53 -6.76
CA GLU A 256 -5.37 -30.57 -5.66
C GLU A 256 -4.05 -30.43 -4.89
N ASN A 257 -3.42 -31.56 -4.55
CA ASN A 257 -2.12 -31.59 -3.87
C ASN A 257 -1.00 -31.01 -4.74
N GLN A 258 -1.02 -31.25 -6.06
CA GLN A 258 -0.07 -30.61 -6.99
C GLN A 258 -0.22 -29.09 -7.06
N LYS A 259 -1.47 -28.60 -7.03
CA LYS A 259 -1.72 -27.16 -6.98
C LYS A 259 -1.20 -26.56 -5.67
N LEU A 260 -1.49 -27.21 -4.54
CA LEU A 260 -1.03 -26.78 -3.23
C LEU A 260 0.50 -26.80 -3.14
N ALA A 261 1.15 -27.79 -3.75
CA ALA A 261 2.60 -27.85 -3.87
C ALA A 261 3.19 -26.68 -4.67
N GLY A 262 2.53 -26.26 -5.75
CA GLY A 262 2.91 -25.05 -6.50
C GLY A 262 2.68 -23.72 -5.77
N GLU A 263 2.01 -23.75 -4.62
CA GLU A 263 1.82 -22.59 -3.73
C GLU A 263 2.79 -22.59 -2.54
N LEU A 264 3.65 -23.61 -2.40
CA LEU A 264 4.55 -23.74 -1.24
C LEU A 264 5.60 -22.62 -1.18
N ASP A 265 6.24 -22.28 -2.30
CA ASP A 265 7.20 -21.16 -2.36
C ASP A 265 6.56 -19.86 -1.86
N LYS A 266 5.29 -19.61 -2.21
CA LYS A 266 4.55 -18.43 -1.74
C LYS A 266 4.25 -18.50 -0.25
N ARG A 267 4.03 -19.69 0.30
CA ARG A 267 3.76 -19.89 1.72
C ARG A 267 5.03 -19.72 2.55
N GLU A 268 6.18 -20.14 2.03
CA GLU A 268 7.50 -19.84 2.61
C GLU A 268 7.72 -18.32 2.67
N ASP A 269 7.56 -17.61 1.54
CA ASP A 269 7.64 -16.14 1.49
C ASP A 269 6.69 -15.47 2.50
N GLU A 270 5.49 -16.02 2.70
CA GLU A 270 4.53 -15.53 3.70
C GLU A 270 5.00 -15.76 5.14
N ILE A 271 5.61 -16.91 5.45
CA ILE A 271 6.15 -17.23 6.78
C ILE A 271 7.31 -16.28 7.10
N ASP A 272 8.22 -16.05 6.15
CA ASP A 272 9.35 -15.10 6.30
C ASP A 272 8.86 -13.67 6.50
N ALA A 273 7.85 -13.26 5.72
CA ALA A 273 7.23 -11.95 5.88
C ALA A 273 6.60 -11.79 7.27
N LEU A 274 5.91 -12.81 7.78
CA LEU A 274 5.32 -12.83 9.12
C LEU A 274 6.38 -12.80 10.23
N GLN A 275 7.48 -13.55 10.06
CA GLN A 275 8.62 -13.54 11.00
C GLN A 275 9.21 -12.12 11.10
N GLY A 276 9.46 -11.47 9.96
CA GLY A 276 9.96 -10.11 9.89
C GLY A 276 9.00 -9.10 10.52
N GLU A 277 7.70 -9.22 10.25
CA GLU A 277 6.66 -8.34 10.77
C GLU A 277 6.52 -8.47 12.29
N ILE A 278 6.49 -9.70 12.83
CA ILE A 278 6.46 -9.95 14.29
C ILE A 278 7.72 -9.43 14.97
N THR A 279 8.91 -9.69 14.40
CA THR A 279 10.18 -9.30 15.02
C THR A 279 10.34 -7.78 15.06
N ASP A 280 10.02 -7.06 13.98
CA ASP A 280 10.01 -5.60 13.96
C ASP A 280 8.97 -5.03 14.93
N TYR A 281 7.77 -5.60 14.98
CA TYR A 281 6.71 -5.16 15.88
C TYR A 281 7.10 -5.30 17.36
N LEU A 282 7.63 -6.47 17.75
CA LEU A 282 8.13 -6.72 19.09
C LEU A 282 9.33 -5.84 19.45
N SER A 283 10.25 -5.61 18.49
CA SER A 283 11.39 -4.72 18.68
C SER A 283 10.96 -3.27 18.94
N ARG A 284 9.94 -2.78 18.22
CA ARG A 284 9.34 -1.46 18.46
C ARG A 284 8.58 -1.41 19.78
N LEU A 285 7.97 -2.52 20.19
CA LEU A 285 7.28 -2.61 21.48
C LEU A 285 8.26 -2.52 22.66
N MET A 286 9.45 -3.10 22.56
CA MET A 286 10.51 -2.98 23.59
C MET A 286 10.95 -1.54 23.85
N GLN A 287 10.78 -0.64 22.86
CA GLN A 287 11.13 0.78 22.99
C GLN A 287 10.05 1.59 23.73
N ARG A 288 8.95 0.95 24.15
CA ARG A 288 7.84 1.57 24.89
C ARG A 288 7.98 1.32 26.39
N LYS A 289 7.14 2.01 27.17
CA LYS A 289 7.06 1.77 28.61
C LYS A 289 6.31 0.45 28.86
N LEU A 290 7.02 -0.54 29.40
CA LEU A 290 6.51 -1.89 29.65
C LEU A 290 6.48 -2.21 31.14
N GLN A 291 5.57 -3.09 31.53
CA GLN A 291 5.64 -3.79 32.82
C GLN A 291 6.71 -4.90 32.77
N PRO A 292 7.30 -5.31 33.91
CA PRO A 292 8.32 -6.37 33.93
C PRO A 292 7.87 -7.65 33.19
N ALA A 293 6.68 -8.16 33.50
CA ALA A 293 6.09 -9.32 32.82
C ALA A 293 5.97 -9.16 31.30
N GLN A 294 5.68 -7.94 30.82
CA GLN A 294 5.57 -7.66 29.38
C GLN A 294 6.95 -7.61 28.71
N ALA A 295 7.94 -7.05 29.39
CA ALA A 295 9.32 -7.00 28.90
C ALA A 295 9.92 -8.40 28.79
N ASP A 296 9.66 -9.26 29.78
CA ASP A 296 10.14 -10.65 29.81
C ASP A 296 9.42 -11.54 28.78
N ALA A 297 8.18 -11.23 28.42
CA ALA A 297 7.43 -11.99 27.41
C ALA A 297 7.92 -11.76 25.97
N ILE A 298 8.46 -10.57 25.66
CA ILE A 298 8.91 -10.22 24.31
C ILE A 298 10.00 -11.16 23.77
N PRO A 299 11.13 -11.41 24.45
CA PRO A 299 12.15 -12.32 23.93
C PRO A 299 11.61 -13.75 23.75
N LEU A 300 10.70 -14.21 24.63
CA LEU A 300 10.06 -15.51 24.51
C LEU A 300 9.23 -15.60 23.22
N LEU A 301 8.47 -14.55 22.89
CA LEU A 301 7.68 -14.49 21.65
C LEU A 301 8.56 -14.43 20.40
N ILE A 302 9.67 -13.67 20.41
CA ILE A 302 10.64 -13.66 19.31
C ILE A 302 11.18 -15.08 19.07
N HIS A 303 11.53 -15.79 20.14
CA HIS A 303 12.01 -17.16 20.01
C HIS A 303 10.93 -18.11 19.48
N CYS A 304 9.67 -17.99 19.91
CA CYS A 304 8.58 -18.78 19.34
C CYS A 304 8.38 -18.49 17.84
N THR A 305 8.50 -17.23 17.43
CA THR A 305 8.44 -16.82 16.02
C THR A 305 9.57 -17.48 15.22
N ASN A 306 10.79 -17.49 15.74
CA ASN A 306 11.91 -18.18 15.09
C ASN A 306 11.72 -19.70 15.04
N ASP A 307 11.25 -20.34 16.12
CA ASP A 307 10.95 -21.78 16.09
C ASP A 307 9.85 -22.09 15.06
N THR A 308 8.90 -21.18 14.84
CA THR A 308 7.84 -21.34 13.83
C THR A 308 8.37 -21.20 12.40
N GLU A 309 9.30 -20.26 12.15
CA GLU A 309 9.99 -20.15 10.84
C GLU A 309 10.81 -21.42 10.57
N ARG A 310 11.56 -21.91 11.56
CA ARG A 310 12.31 -23.17 11.42
C ARG A 310 11.43 -24.37 11.08
N ILE A 311 10.19 -24.43 11.58
CA ILE A 311 9.25 -25.47 11.18
C ILE A 311 8.92 -25.35 9.68
N GLY A 312 8.74 -24.12 9.18
CA GLY A 312 8.61 -23.84 7.74
C GLY A 312 9.83 -24.31 6.94
N ASP A 313 11.04 -23.96 7.36
CA ASP A 313 12.29 -24.38 6.71
C ASP A 313 12.41 -25.92 6.60
N HIS A 314 12.20 -26.63 7.72
CA HIS A 314 12.28 -28.09 7.73
C HIS A 314 11.24 -28.72 6.81
N THR A 315 10.13 -28.03 6.56
CA THR A 315 9.11 -28.50 5.62
C THR A 315 9.60 -28.48 4.19
N ALA A 316 10.30 -27.42 3.78
CA ALA A 316 10.92 -27.34 2.45
C ALA A 316 11.92 -28.49 2.24
N ILE A 317 12.69 -28.82 3.28
CA ILE A 317 13.60 -29.97 3.26
C ILE A 317 12.82 -31.29 3.12
N ILE A 318 11.76 -31.51 3.91
CA ILE A 318 10.91 -32.71 3.83
C ILE A 318 10.33 -32.91 2.42
N LEU A 319 9.86 -31.83 1.80
CA LEU A 319 9.36 -31.83 0.42
C LEU A 319 10.43 -32.27 -0.58
N GLU A 320 11.63 -31.68 -0.48
CA GLU A 320 12.75 -32.04 -1.35
C GLU A 320 13.09 -33.54 -1.20
N GLN A 321 13.10 -34.07 0.03
CA GLN A 321 13.35 -35.49 0.27
C GLN A 321 12.31 -36.39 -0.41
N PHE A 322 11.02 -36.05 -0.31
CA PHE A 322 9.96 -36.80 -0.99
C PHE A 322 10.08 -36.73 -2.52
N ASP A 323 10.48 -35.59 -3.07
CA ASP A 323 10.74 -35.45 -4.50
C ASP A 323 11.95 -36.28 -4.96
N GLN A 324 13.01 -36.37 -4.16
CA GLN A 324 14.14 -37.24 -4.45
C GLN A 324 13.73 -38.72 -4.43
N ILE A 325 12.93 -39.15 -3.44
CA ILE A 325 12.39 -40.51 -3.37
C ILE A 325 11.58 -40.80 -4.66
N LYS A 326 10.68 -39.91 -5.07
CA LYS A 326 9.90 -40.07 -6.32
C LYS A 326 10.80 -40.20 -7.56
N LYS A 327 11.86 -39.40 -7.66
CA LYS A 327 12.83 -39.46 -8.79
C LYS A 327 13.56 -40.80 -8.89
N THR A 328 13.70 -41.55 -7.80
CA THR A 328 14.30 -42.89 -7.85
C THR A 328 13.42 -43.91 -8.59
N GLY A 329 12.13 -43.62 -8.78
CA GLY A 329 11.16 -44.53 -9.40
C GLY A 329 10.73 -45.69 -8.49
N VAL A 330 11.14 -45.70 -7.23
CA VAL A 330 10.79 -46.73 -6.25
C VAL A 330 10.13 -46.08 -5.03
N ALA A 331 8.96 -46.59 -4.67
CA ALA A 331 8.20 -46.12 -3.51
C ALA A 331 8.82 -46.59 -2.19
N LEU A 332 8.49 -45.89 -1.10
CA LEU A 332 8.68 -46.39 0.25
C LEU A 332 7.95 -47.73 0.45
N SER A 333 8.44 -48.56 1.37
CA SER A 333 7.72 -49.78 1.73
C SER A 333 6.44 -49.45 2.50
N GLU A 334 5.42 -50.31 2.43
CA GLU A 334 4.16 -50.11 3.17
C GLU A 334 4.38 -49.84 4.67
N MET A 335 5.38 -50.50 5.26
CA MET A 335 5.79 -50.26 6.64
C MET A 335 6.34 -48.83 6.83
N ALA A 336 7.24 -48.36 5.95
CA ALA A 336 7.79 -47.02 6.03
C ALA A 336 6.72 -45.93 5.80
N GLU A 337 5.75 -46.18 4.92
CA GLU A 337 4.62 -45.27 4.73
C GLU A 337 3.71 -45.21 5.96
N GLY A 338 3.45 -46.36 6.60
CA GLY A 338 2.73 -46.42 7.87
C GLY A 338 3.46 -45.70 9.01
N GLU A 339 4.79 -45.89 9.11
CA GLU A 339 5.66 -45.19 10.08
C GLU A 339 5.57 -43.67 9.88
N MET A 340 5.62 -43.17 8.64
CA MET A 340 5.48 -41.74 8.33
C MET A 340 4.09 -41.20 8.64
N ALA A 341 3.03 -41.96 8.34
CA ALA A 341 1.66 -41.57 8.67
C ALA A 341 1.43 -41.48 10.19
N GLU A 342 2.04 -42.37 10.97
CA GLU A 342 1.98 -42.31 12.44
C GLU A 342 2.68 -41.06 12.99
N LEU A 343 3.89 -40.74 12.51
CA LEU A 343 4.60 -39.52 12.92
C LEU A 343 3.82 -38.26 12.57
N HIS A 344 3.25 -38.21 11.36
CA HIS A 344 2.42 -37.10 10.92
C HIS A 344 1.24 -36.85 11.85
N ALA A 345 0.50 -37.91 12.21
CA ALA A 345 -0.64 -37.81 13.10
C ALA A 345 -0.26 -37.36 14.53
N LEU A 346 0.94 -37.70 15.00
CA LEU A 346 1.44 -37.25 16.31
C LEU A 346 1.90 -35.79 16.27
N LEU A 347 2.59 -35.37 15.21
CA LEU A 347 2.95 -33.96 15.02
C LEU A 347 1.71 -33.07 14.90
N ALA A 348 0.66 -33.52 14.20
CA ALA A 348 -0.60 -32.78 14.08
C ALA A 348 -1.17 -32.45 15.47
N LYS A 349 -1.21 -33.45 16.36
CA LYS A 349 -1.64 -33.28 17.75
C LYS A 349 -0.71 -32.33 18.52
N GLN A 350 0.60 -32.41 18.29
CA GLN A 350 1.56 -31.52 18.94
C GLN A 350 1.36 -30.05 18.53
N VAL A 351 1.02 -29.78 17.26
CA VAL A 351 0.63 -28.45 16.76
C VAL A 351 -0.65 -27.95 17.42
N GLU A 352 -1.67 -28.79 17.56
CA GLU A 352 -2.92 -28.45 18.27
C GLU A 352 -2.66 -28.04 19.72
N PHE A 353 -1.79 -28.77 20.43
CA PHE A 353 -1.39 -28.40 21.78
C PHE A 353 -0.62 -27.08 21.81
N ALA A 354 0.34 -26.86 20.90
CA ALA A 354 1.08 -25.60 20.80
C ALA A 354 0.13 -24.41 20.58
N HIS A 355 -0.84 -24.52 19.66
CA HIS A 355 -1.86 -23.51 19.46
C HIS A 355 -2.69 -23.21 20.71
N THR A 356 -3.05 -24.26 21.45
CA THR A 356 -3.91 -24.15 22.63
C THR A 356 -3.17 -23.48 23.78
N LEU A 357 -1.94 -23.92 24.04
CA LEU A 357 -1.11 -23.43 25.14
C LEU A 357 -0.65 -21.99 24.94
N LEU A 358 -0.43 -21.54 23.69
CA LEU A 358 -0.14 -20.14 23.37
C LEU A 358 -1.27 -19.18 23.76
N VAL A 359 -2.53 -19.63 23.75
CA VAL A 359 -3.69 -18.79 24.13
C VAL A 359 -4.03 -18.95 25.60
N LYS A 360 -4.09 -20.20 26.06
CA LYS A 360 -4.52 -20.54 27.41
C LYS A 360 -3.71 -21.73 27.91
N PHE A 361 -2.78 -21.44 28.80
CA PHE A 361 -1.98 -22.45 29.44
C PHE A 361 -2.81 -23.28 30.44
N THR A 362 -2.64 -24.60 30.39
CA THR A 362 -3.08 -25.52 31.44
C THR A 362 -2.00 -26.57 31.67
N SER A 363 -1.69 -26.89 32.93
CA SER A 363 -0.65 -27.88 33.27
C SER A 363 -0.94 -29.26 32.69
N GLU A 364 -2.23 -29.61 32.54
CA GLU A 364 -2.65 -30.87 31.92
C GLU A 364 -2.29 -30.93 30.43
N ASN A 365 -2.59 -29.87 29.66
CA ASN A 365 -2.27 -29.84 28.23
C ASN A 365 -0.76 -29.74 27.99
N TYR A 366 -0.04 -29.04 28.88
CA TYR A 366 1.42 -28.98 28.84
C TYR A 366 2.05 -30.37 29.03
N ALA A 367 1.62 -31.13 30.03
CA ALA A 367 2.10 -32.49 30.26
C ALA A 367 1.84 -33.40 29.04
N LYS A 368 0.62 -33.36 28.47
CA LYS A 368 0.29 -34.12 27.25
C LYS A 368 1.16 -33.74 26.05
N ALA A 369 1.48 -32.45 25.90
CA ALA A 369 2.32 -31.96 24.82
C ALA A 369 3.78 -32.45 24.95
N ARG A 370 4.30 -32.52 26.18
CA ARG A 370 5.62 -33.09 26.47
C ARG A 370 5.66 -34.60 26.27
N ASP A 371 4.65 -35.33 26.72
CA ASP A 371 4.52 -36.78 26.49
C ASP A 371 4.52 -37.11 24.98
N LEU A 372 3.94 -36.25 24.14
CA LEU A 372 3.97 -36.42 22.68
C LEU A 372 5.37 -36.27 22.09
N GLU A 373 6.17 -35.31 22.54
CA GLU A 373 7.56 -35.16 22.10
C GLU A 373 8.39 -36.39 22.45
N ASP A 374 8.29 -36.86 23.71
CA ASP A 374 8.99 -38.06 24.16
C ASP A 374 8.56 -39.30 23.35
N LYS A 375 7.26 -39.40 23.05
CA LYS A 375 6.72 -40.47 22.20
C LYS A 375 7.26 -40.40 20.77
N ILE A 376 7.30 -39.21 20.16
CA ILE A 376 7.83 -39.02 18.80
C ILE A 376 9.33 -39.37 18.75
N ASN A 377 10.10 -38.96 19.77
CA ASN A 377 11.52 -39.32 19.88
C ASN A 377 11.72 -40.84 19.97
N ALA A 378 10.96 -41.52 20.82
CA ALA A 378 11.04 -42.97 20.95
C ALA A 378 10.61 -43.72 19.68
N LEU A 379 9.57 -43.24 18.99
CA LEU A 379 9.13 -43.83 17.73
C LEU A 379 10.13 -43.60 16.61
N THR A 380 10.71 -42.42 16.50
CA THR A 380 11.75 -42.14 15.50
C THR A 380 12.97 -43.05 15.71
N ASP A 381 13.41 -43.29 16.96
CA ASP A 381 14.49 -44.25 17.26
C ASP A 381 14.10 -45.69 16.89
N SER A 382 12.85 -46.08 17.17
CA SER A 382 12.31 -47.39 16.80
C SER A 382 12.28 -47.57 15.28
N PHE A 383 11.85 -46.55 14.53
CA PHE A 383 11.74 -46.57 13.08
C PHE A 383 13.11 -46.57 12.38
N GLU A 384 14.09 -45.85 12.93
CA GLU A 384 15.49 -45.97 12.51
C GLU A 384 16.00 -47.42 12.65
N ASN A 385 15.72 -48.08 13.79
CA ASN A 385 16.10 -49.48 14.00
C ASN A 385 15.37 -50.44 13.05
N ASN A 386 14.06 -50.26 12.85
CA ASN A 386 13.29 -51.04 11.87
C ASN A 386 13.90 -50.92 10.47
N HIS A 387 14.32 -49.71 10.08
CA HIS A 387 14.96 -49.48 8.80
C HIS A 387 16.31 -50.21 8.68
N LEU A 388 17.13 -50.21 9.73
CA LEU A 388 18.41 -50.94 9.76
C LEU A 388 18.19 -52.46 9.60
N GLU A 389 17.17 -53.03 10.23
CA GLU A 389 16.83 -54.45 10.06
C GLU A 389 16.38 -54.77 8.62
N ARG A 390 15.63 -53.87 7.98
CA ARG A 390 15.25 -54.01 6.55
C ARG A 390 16.46 -53.96 5.63
N LEU A 391 17.43 -53.07 5.91
CA LEU A 391 18.69 -53.01 5.17
C LEU A 391 19.51 -54.31 5.33
N LYS A 392 19.62 -54.83 6.56
CA LYS A 392 20.33 -56.11 6.83
C LYS A 392 19.67 -57.30 6.12
N ALA A 393 18.33 -57.31 6.05
CA ALA A 393 17.56 -58.35 5.38
C ALA A 393 17.54 -58.25 3.85
N GLY A 394 18.07 -57.16 3.27
CA GLY A 394 18.06 -56.93 1.82
C GLY A 394 16.67 -56.61 1.24
N THR A 395 15.70 -56.26 2.08
CA THR A 395 14.31 -55.96 1.69
C THR A 395 14.10 -54.46 1.38
N CYS A 396 15.17 -53.65 1.41
CA CYS A 396 15.13 -52.22 1.12
C CYS A 396 16.33 -51.82 0.24
N LEU A 397 16.11 -50.89 -0.69
CA LEU A 397 17.18 -50.30 -1.50
C LEU A 397 17.96 -49.28 -0.66
N PRO A 398 19.31 -49.41 -0.55
CA PRO A 398 20.13 -48.52 0.29
C PRO A 398 19.96 -47.03 -0.04
N VAL A 399 19.75 -46.69 -1.31
CA VAL A 399 19.59 -45.30 -1.78
C VAL A 399 18.35 -44.64 -1.18
N ILE A 400 17.22 -45.35 -1.11
CA ILE A 400 15.96 -44.84 -0.52
C ILE A 400 16.10 -44.73 1.00
N GLY A 401 16.87 -45.65 1.60
CA GLY A 401 17.10 -45.65 3.04
C GLY A 401 17.75 -44.39 3.57
N VAL A 402 18.66 -43.78 2.81
CA VAL A 402 19.28 -42.50 3.19
C VAL A 402 18.22 -41.39 3.31
N PHE A 403 17.33 -41.27 2.32
CA PHE A 403 16.26 -40.28 2.34
C PHE A 403 15.23 -40.53 3.44
N TYR A 404 14.90 -41.80 3.71
CA TYR A 404 14.02 -42.17 4.82
C TYR A 404 14.57 -41.75 6.19
N ILE A 405 15.86 -41.99 6.44
CA ILE A 405 16.51 -41.58 7.70
C ILE A 405 16.59 -40.06 7.81
N GLN A 406 16.84 -39.36 6.70
CA GLN A 406 16.79 -37.89 6.67
C GLN A 406 15.39 -37.37 7.00
N LEU A 407 14.33 -37.96 6.45
CA LEU A 407 12.95 -37.63 6.81
C LEU A 407 12.73 -37.79 8.32
N LEU A 408 13.04 -38.95 8.91
CA LEU A 408 12.90 -39.16 10.36
C LEU A 408 13.61 -38.08 11.19
N ALA A 409 14.82 -37.68 10.78
CA ALA A 409 15.55 -36.60 11.43
C ALA A 409 14.84 -35.23 11.30
N GLU A 410 14.27 -34.90 10.14
CA GLU A 410 13.49 -33.66 9.98
C GLU A 410 12.20 -33.67 10.80
N PHE A 411 11.46 -34.78 10.84
CA PHE A 411 10.29 -34.95 11.72
C PHE A 411 10.63 -34.72 13.19
N ARG A 412 11.77 -35.25 13.64
CA ARG A 412 12.29 -35.05 15.01
C ARG A 412 12.63 -33.58 15.26
N LYS A 413 13.25 -32.89 14.31
CA LYS A 413 13.55 -31.44 14.44
C LYS A 413 12.27 -30.61 14.52
N VAL A 414 11.27 -30.88 13.68
CA VAL A 414 9.96 -30.22 13.75
C VAL A 414 9.33 -30.42 15.13
N SER A 415 9.31 -31.67 15.64
CA SER A 415 8.76 -31.97 16.97
C SER A 415 9.44 -31.17 18.08
N ARG A 416 10.78 -31.05 18.02
CA ARG A 416 11.57 -30.27 18.97
C ARG A 416 11.23 -28.77 18.90
N HIS A 417 11.06 -28.20 17.71
CA HIS A 417 10.65 -26.80 17.57
C HIS A 417 9.24 -26.55 18.11
N LEU A 418 8.32 -27.51 17.95
CA LEU A 418 6.99 -27.44 18.57
C LEU A 418 7.06 -27.50 20.11
N ALA A 419 7.88 -28.39 20.66
CA ALA A 419 8.10 -28.49 22.10
C ALA A 419 8.71 -27.21 22.69
N ASN A 420 9.69 -26.64 21.99
CA ASN A 420 10.27 -25.35 22.29
C ASN A 420 9.20 -24.23 22.39
N ILE A 421 8.21 -24.21 21.49
CA ILE A 421 7.09 -23.26 21.55
C ILE A 421 6.21 -23.53 22.78
N VAL A 422 5.95 -24.80 23.08
CA VAL A 422 5.16 -25.25 24.24
C VAL A 422 5.82 -24.84 25.58
N ASP A 423 7.13 -25.03 25.73
CA ASP A 423 7.88 -24.64 26.93
C ASP A 423 7.89 -23.12 27.12
N ARG A 424 8.00 -22.36 26.02
CA ARG A 424 7.91 -20.89 26.10
C ARG A 424 6.51 -20.40 26.38
N ALA A 425 5.47 -21.09 25.91
CA ALA A 425 4.09 -20.78 26.29
C ALA A 425 3.87 -20.95 27.80
N GLN A 426 4.49 -21.97 28.43
CA GLN A 426 4.51 -22.11 29.88
C GLN A 426 5.19 -20.92 30.56
N ALA A 427 6.39 -20.55 30.10
CA ALA A 427 7.13 -19.42 30.67
C ALA A 427 6.33 -18.10 30.55
N ILE A 428 5.70 -17.83 29.39
CA ILE A 428 4.84 -16.66 29.19
C ILE A 428 3.65 -16.68 30.17
N ALA A 429 3.03 -17.84 30.38
CA ALA A 429 1.90 -17.96 31.30
C ALA A 429 2.27 -17.75 32.77
N GLN A 430 3.53 -18.00 33.16
CA GLN A 430 4.04 -17.74 34.51
C GLN A 430 4.36 -16.27 34.76
N LEU A 431 4.48 -15.46 33.70
CA LEU A 431 4.68 -14.01 33.79
C LEU A 431 3.36 -13.24 34.02
N ALA A 432 2.23 -13.84 33.63
CA ALA A 432 0.89 -13.27 33.77
C ALA A 432 0.33 -13.47 35.18
#